data_AF-A0A673M1B4-F1
#
_entry.id   AF-A0A673M1B4-F1
#
_cell.length_a   1.000
_cell.length_b   1.000
_cell.length_c   1.000
_cell.angle_alpha   90.00
_cell.angle_beta   90.00
_cell.angle_gamma   90.00
#
_symmetry.space_group_name_H-M   'P 1'
#
loop_
_entity.id
_entity.type
_entity.pdbx_description
1 polymer ?
#
loop_
_entity_poly.entity_id
_entity_poly.type
_entity_poly.pdbx_seq_one_letter_code
_entity_poly.pdbx_strand_id
1 'polypeptide(L)'
;MAGKSKEQLLSVRVYNTLQSLGCPLVDGLYLREPDSVRELLCSPSLHRTDILKWICASICPSLKEKFSTIKATQNEDLVQELARFGYEMMLCKANDQDLIKV
;
A
#
# COMPACT_ATOMS: atom_id res chain seq x y z
N MET A 1 24.42 -14.47 12.27
CA MET A 1 23.12 -13.78 12.44
C MET A 1 23.00 -12.78 11.31
N ALA A 2 22.14 -13.02 10.32
CA ALA A 2 21.94 -12.05 9.25
C ALA A 2 21.25 -10.82 9.84
N GLY A 3 21.90 -9.65 9.75
CA GLY A 3 21.29 -8.39 10.19
C GLY A 3 20.02 -8.09 9.41
N LYS A 4 19.09 -7.35 10.02
CA LYS A 4 17.85 -6.93 9.34
C LYS A 4 18.21 -6.08 8.11
N SER A 5 17.62 -6.39 6.97
CA SER A 5 17.84 -5.62 5.75
C SER A 5 17.25 -4.21 5.89
N LYS A 6 17.77 -3.26 5.10
CA LYS A 6 17.23 -1.89 5.05
C LYS A 6 15.73 -1.90 4.72
N GLU A 7 15.29 -2.79 3.84
CA GLU A 7 13.90 -2.93 3.42
C GLU A 7 13.01 -3.35 4.59
N GLN A 8 13.42 -4.36 5.36
CA GLN A 8 12.69 -4.80 6.55
C GLN A 8 12.52 -3.66 7.57
N LEU A 9 13.57 -2.86 7.79
CA LEU A 9 13.51 -1.71 8.69
C LEU A 9 12.52 -0.64 8.19
N LEU A 10 12.52 -0.37 6.89
CA LEU A 10 11.59 0.58 6.28
C LEU A 10 10.15 0.06 6.34
N SER A 11 9.89 -1.21 6.05
CA SER A 11 8.56 -1.82 6.15
C SER A 11 8.00 -1.72 7.56
N VAL A 12 8.80 -2.03 8.58
CA VAL A 12 8.39 -1.87 10.00
C VAL A 12 8.07 -0.41 10.33
N ARG A 13 8.86 0.54 9.84
CA ARG A 13 8.58 1.97 10.05
C ARG A 13 7.26 2.40 9.40
N VAL A 14 7.00 1.96 8.18
CA VAL A 14 5.73 2.24 7.47
C VAL A 14 4.56 1.64 8.23
N TYR A 15 4.67 0.37 8.65
CA TYR A 15 3.63 -0.31 9.42
C TYR A 15 3.29 0.41 10.73
N ASN A 16 4.30 0.79 11.52
CA ASN A 16 4.08 1.54 12.75
C ASN A 16 3.44 2.91 12.49
N THR A 17 3.78 3.55 11.37
CA THR A 17 3.17 4.83 10.96
C THR A 17 1.71 4.64 10.59
N LEU A 18 1.37 3.55 9.88
CA LEU A 18 -0.02 3.20 9.57
C LEU A 18 -0.84 2.98 10.85
N GLN A 19 -0.28 2.28 11.83
CA GLN A 19 -0.92 2.09 13.14
C GLN A 19 -1.12 3.41 13.87
N SER A 20 -0.10 4.28 13.92
CA SER A 20 -0.22 5.57 14.61
C SER A 20 -1.20 6.53 13.93
N LEU A 21 -1.41 6.38 12.62
CA LEU A 21 -2.42 7.11 11.86
C LEU A 21 -3.82 6.48 11.95
N GLY A 22 -3.98 5.39 12.70
CA GLY A 22 -5.27 4.72 12.90
C GLY A 22 -5.78 4.00 11.65
N CYS A 23 -4.87 3.48 10.80
CA CYS A 23 -5.26 2.71 9.63
C CYS A 23 -5.98 1.42 10.08
N PRO A 24 -7.28 1.25 9.77
CA PRO A 24 -8.08 0.13 10.27
C PRO A 24 -7.63 -1.22 9.69
N LEU A 25 -6.87 -1.21 8.59
CA LEU A 25 -6.39 -2.40 7.91
C LEU A 25 -5.15 -3.01 8.57
N VAL A 26 -4.50 -2.29 9.48
CA VAL A 26 -3.39 -2.81 10.30
C VAL A 26 -3.72 -2.79 11.80
N ASP A 27 -4.92 -2.33 12.15
CA ASP A 27 -5.41 -2.38 13.51
C ASP A 27 -5.75 -3.83 13.89
N GLY A 28 -5.40 -4.22 15.11
CA GLY A 28 -5.56 -5.60 15.60
C GLY A 28 -4.67 -6.67 14.94
N LEU A 29 -3.84 -6.32 13.94
CA LEU A 29 -2.85 -7.24 13.38
C LEU A 29 -1.64 -7.36 14.32
N TYR A 30 -1.43 -8.55 14.88
CA TYR A 30 -0.30 -8.86 15.77
C TYR A 30 0.97 -9.26 15.00
N LEU A 31 1.33 -8.50 13.97
CA LEU A 31 2.56 -8.70 13.20
C LEU A 31 3.77 -8.15 13.96
N ARG A 32 4.72 -9.01 14.33
CA ARG A 32 5.94 -8.62 15.07
C ARG A 32 7.22 -8.89 14.28
N GLU A 33 7.14 -9.82 13.34
CA GLU A 33 8.24 -10.29 12.53
C GLU A 33 8.46 -9.33 11.34
N PRO A 34 9.68 -8.78 11.16
CA PRO A 34 9.96 -7.85 10.06
C PRO A 34 9.72 -8.44 8.67
N ASP A 35 9.89 -9.75 8.51
CA ASP A 35 9.62 -10.45 7.25
C ASP A 35 8.12 -10.46 6.93
N SER A 36 7.27 -10.76 7.91
CA SER A 36 5.82 -10.76 7.72
C SER A 36 5.27 -9.35 7.47
N VAL A 37 5.83 -8.33 8.14
CA VAL A 37 5.49 -6.92 7.86
C VAL A 37 5.90 -6.53 6.44
N ARG A 38 7.09 -6.94 6.01
CA ARG A 38 7.55 -6.71 4.64
C ARG A 38 6.66 -7.41 3.63
N GLU A 39 6.33 -8.68 3.87
CA GLU A 39 5.44 -9.47 3.01
C GLU A 39 4.08 -8.80 2.86
N LEU A 40 3.47 -8.37 3.97
CA LEU A 40 2.21 -7.63 3.94
C LEU A 40 2.25 -6.38 3.06
N LEU A 41 3.31 -5.57 3.18
CA LEU A 41 3.39 -4.25 2.54
C LEU A 41 3.95 -4.31 1.11
N CYS A 42 4.79 -5.29 0.81
CA CYS A 42 5.62 -5.32 -0.40
C CYS A 42 5.27 -6.48 -1.35
N SER A 43 4.51 -7.49 -0.91
CA SER A 43 4.02 -8.54 -1.81
C SER A 43 2.62 -8.20 -2.36
N PRO A 44 2.32 -8.54 -3.63
CA PRO A 44 0.98 -8.37 -4.18
C PRO A 44 -0.07 -9.16 -3.37
N SER A 45 -1.11 -8.47 -2.91
CA SER A 45 -2.26 -9.09 -2.24
C SER A 45 -3.44 -8.11 -2.19
N LEU A 46 -4.66 -8.62 -2.00
CA LEU A 46 -5.85 -7.78 -1.80
C LEU A 46 -5.67 -6.84 -0.59
N HIS A 47 -5.13 -7.37 0.51
CA HIS A 47 -4.91 -6.60 1.73
C HIS A 47 -3.93 -5.45 1.53
N ARG A 48 -2.81 -5.69 0.83
CA ARG A 48 -1.85 -4.65 0.45
C ARG A 48 -2.49 -3.58 -0.41
N THR A 49 -3.33 -3.97 -1.36
CA THR A 49 -4.05 -3.04 -2.24
C THR A 49 -5.04 -2.17 -1.47
N ASP A 50 -5.78 -2.73 -0.51
CA ASP A 50 -6.67 -1.95 0.34
C ASP A 50 -5.90 -0.98 1.24
N ILE A 51 -4.72 -1.35 1.74
CA ILE A 51 -3.82 -0.44 2.47
C ILE A 51 -3.44 0.75 1.58
N LEU A 52 -3.03 0.50 0.33
CA LEU A 52 -2.70 1.58 -0.61
C LEU A 52 -3.90 2.49 -0.91
N LYS A 53 -5.09 1.92 -1.12
CA LYS A 53 -6.33 2.70 -1.30
C LYS A 53 -6.60 3.61 -0.12
N TRP A 54 -6.44 3.09 1.09
CA TRP A 54 -6.63 3.88 2.30
C TRP A 54 -5.62 5.02 2.40
N ILE A 55 -4.34 4.78 2.11
CA ILE A 55 -3.30 5.82 2.08
C ILE A 55 -3.67 6.92 1.06
N CYS A 56 -3.97 6.53 -0.18
CA CYS A 56 -4.31 7.47 -1.24
C CYS A 56 -5.57 8.29 -0.93
N ALA A 57 -6.63 7.64 -0.43
CA ALA A 57 -7.86 8.31 -0.04
C ALA A 57 -7.69 9.24 1.18
N SER A 58 -6.75 8.93 2.08
CA SER A 58 -6.44 9.78 3.23
C SER A 58 -5.69 11.05 2.83
N ILE A 59 -4.92 11.01 1.74
CA ILE A 59 -4.20 12.18 1.19
C ILE A 59 -5.13 12.99 0.28
N CYS A 60 -5.92 12.31 -0.56
CA CYS A 60 -6.78 12.94 -1.56
C CYS A 60 -8.20 12.34 -1.47
N PRO A 61 -9.13 12.98 -0.72
CA PRO A 61 -10.47 12.44 -0.48
C PRO A 61 -11.29 12.16 -1.74
N SER A 62 -11.04 12.88 -2.85
CA SER A 62 -11.71 12.63 -4.13
C SER A 62 -11.40 11.24 -4.72
N LEU A 63 -10.26 10.65 -4.36
CA LEU A 63 -9.92 9.27 -4.76
C LEU A 63 -10.81 8.24 -4.07
N LYS A 64 -11.35 8.54 -2.87
CA LYS A 64 -12.27 7.63 -2.18
C LYS A 64 -13.52 7.37 -3.03
N GLU A 65 -14.11 8.44 -3.56
CA GLU A 65 -15.26 8.36 -4.46
C GLU A 65 -14.89 7.62 -5.74
N LYS A 66 -13.74 7.95 -6.32
CA LYS A 66 -13.25 7.29 -7.53
C LYS A 66 -13.09 5.78 -7.33
N PHE A 67 -12.44 5.34 -6.26
CA PHE A 67 -12.27 3.92 -5.94
C PHE A 67 -13.59 3.21 -5.67
N SER A 68 -14.59 3.90 -5.13
CA SER A 68 -15.93 3.32 -4.89
C SER A 68 -16.68 3.01 -6.18
N THR A 69 -16.36 3.72 -7.28
CA THR A 69 -16.97 3.51 -8.60
C THR A 69 -16.32 2.37 -9.40
N ILE A 70 -15.08 2.00 -9.06
CA ILE A 70 -14.37 0.90 -9.71
C ILE A 70 -14.96 -0.42 -9.22
N LYS A 71 -15.44 -1.24 -10.15
CA LYS A 71 -16.04 -2.53 -9.80
C LYS A 71 -14.97 -3.47 -9.23
N ALA A 72 -15.36 -4.36 -8.32
CA ALA A 72 -14.45 -5.38 -7.77
C ALA A 72 -13.79 -6.28 -8.84
N THR A 73 -14.40 -6.39 -10.03
CA THR A 73 -13.87 -7.13 -11.18
C THR A 73 -12.83 -6.36 -11.99
N GLN A 74 -12.59 -5.08 -11.70
CA GLN A 74 -11.69 -4.16 -12.42
C GLN A 74 -10.44 -3.85 -11.59
N ASN A 75 -9.73 -4.88 -11.13
CA ASN A 75 -8.49 -4.70 -10.37
C ASN A 75 -7.42 -3.93 -11.17
N GLU A 76 -7.36 -4.11 -12.49
CA GLU A 76 -6.40 -3.38 -13.33
C GLU A 76 -6.64 -1.87 -13.34
N ASP A 77 -7.90 -1.42 -13.44
CA ASP A 77 -8.25 0.00 -13.43
C ASP A 77 -7.87 0.66 -12.09
N LEU A 78 -8.07 -0.06 -10.98
CA LEU A 78 -7.67 0.38 -9.64
C LEU A 78 -6.15 0.51 -9.53
N VAL A 79 -5.42 -0.50 -9.99
CA VAL A 79 -3.95 -0.52 -9.99
C VAL A 79 -3.40 0.64 -10.81
N GLN A 80 -3.97 0.88 -11.99
CA GLN A 80 -3.57 1.99 -12.86
C GLN A 80 -3.82 3.35 -12.20
N GLU A 81 -4.94 3.50 -11.49
CA GLU A 81 -5.25 4.74 -10.77
C GLU A 81 -4.29 4.99 -9.60
N LEU A 82 -3.96 3.94 -8.83
CA LEU A 82 -2.97 4.03 -7.75
C LEU A 82 -1.58 4.39 -8.29
N ALA A 83 -1.15 3.76 -9.39
CA ALA A 83 0.12 4.07 -10.04
C ALA A 83 0.15 5.49 -10.59
N ARG A 84 -0.94 5.95 -11.21
CA ARG A 84 -1.09 7.33 -11.71
C ARG A 84 -0.97 8.34 -10.58
N PHE A 85 -1.69 8.14 -9.47
CA PHE A 85 -1.60 9.03 -8.32
C PHE A 85 -0.19 9.03 -7.72
N GLY A 86 0.46 7.87 -7.62
CA GLY A 86 1.86 7.77 -7.20
C GLY A 86 2.79 8.59 -8.09
N TYR A 87 2.59 8.57 -9.40
CA TYR A 87 3.34 9.39 -10.35
C TYR A 87 3.07 10.89 -10.20
N GLU A 88 1.80 11.30 -10.06
CA GLU A 88 1.41 12.70 -9.83
C GLU A 88 2.02 13.26 -8.52
N MET A 89 2.19 12.41 -7.51
CA MET A 89 2.86 12.72 -6.24
C MET A 89 4.39 12.57 -6.27
N MET A 90 4.97 12.25 -7.44
CA MET A 90 6.42 12.00 -7.62
C MET A 90 6.99 10.87 -6.76
N LEU A 91 6.16 9.88 -6.40
CA LEU A 91 6.55 8.70 -5.60
C LEU A 91 7.03 7.53 -6.45
N CYS A 92 6.59 7.45 -7.71
CA CYS A 92 7.02 6.46 -8.69
C CYS A 92 7.09 7.07 -10.09
N LYS A 93 7.72 6.38 -11.06
CA LYS A 93 7.73 6.79 -12.47
C LYS A 93 6.44 6.35 -13.15
N ALA A 94 6.09 7.02 -14.25
CA ALA A 94 4.89 6.70 -15.04
C ALA A 94 4.86 5.25 -15.56
N ASN A 95 6.03 4.62 -15.74
CA ASN A 95 6.17 3.24 -16.19
C ASN A 95 6.41 2.23 -15.05
N ASP A 96 6.43 2.68 -13.79
CA ASP A 96 6.59 1.78 -12.63
C ASP A 96 5.27 1.06 -12.28
N GLN A 97 4.51 0.63 -13.30
CA GLN A 97 3.32 -0.20 -13.12
C GLN A 97 3.67 -1.58 -12.55
N ASP A 98 4.93 -2.01 -12.72
CA ASP A 98 5.47 -3.23 -12.14
C ASP A 98 5.48 -3.23 -10.60
N LEU A 99 5.37 -2.07 -9.94
CA LEU A 99 5.24 -1.96 -8.48
C LEU A 99 3.91 -2.51 -7.93
N ILE A 100 2.96 -2.79 -8.81
CA ILE A 100 1.58 -3.17 -8.47
C ILE A 100 1.09 -4.35 -9.34
N LYS A 101 1.95 -4.93 -10.21
CA LYS A 101 1.57 -6.15 -10.95
C LYS A 101 1.33 -7.30 -9.96
N VAL A 102 0.13 -7.88 -10.05
CA VAL A 102 -0.33 -9.06 -9.30
C VAL A 102 0.18 -10.32 -9.97
#